data_AF-A0A258W3Z7-F1
#
_entry.id   AF-A0A258W3Z7-F1
#
_cell.length_a   1.000
_cell.length_b   1.000
_cell.length_c   1.000
_cell.angle_alpha   90.00
_cell.angle_beta   90.00
_cell.angle_gamma   90.00
#
_symmetry.space_group_name_H-M   'P 1'
#
loop_
_entity.id
_entity.type
_entity.pdbx_description
1 polymer ?
#
loop_
_entity_poly.entity_id
_entity_poly.type
_entity_poly.pdbx_seq_one_letter_code
_entity_poly.pdbx_strand_id
1 'polypeptide(L)'
;MIRNLMVVLLIAVCVIAEESAWTLTTPSFKGVKVNGSSLKNAPFWEFERFNQIETGNTEAMIFKTGHLYLKVFKNSLVRYNDSVLQLVSGRIYVKAEATDLTFQVPTFFKFRITPGDFLAEHDLKAKSTMFEILSKPQVVQIDSDDREMSTLEATKLVFQAELVDGDIAYDFLLNDRKIPKLKMEKHKIDKPLLLDTNLWTSSVKKAAEAKKKQVKKAAIDSSKYICKNPNGVLSACAFVQESQQCIRYSCNLSGEWTQRTVFLKSELCPKMKMVKDCEWISK
;
A
#
# COMPACT_ATOMS: atom_id res chain seq x y z
N MET A 1 -3.01 -12.08 -75.79
CA MET A 1 -3.25 -13.31 -75.01
C MET A 1 -1.94 -13.73 -74.37
N ILE A 2 -1.70 -13.33 -73.12
CA ILE A 2 -0.65 -13.85 -72.23
C ILE A 2 -1.10 -13.52 -70.80
N ARG A 3 -0.86 -14.50 -69.93
CA ARG A 3 -1.08 -14.63 -68.49
C ARG A 3 -0.73 -13.37 -67.69
N ASN A 4 -1.43 -13.15 -66.57
CA ASN A 4 -0.74 -13.22 -65.29
C ASN A 4 -1.67 -13.56 -64.13
N LEU A 5 -1.23 -14.61 -63.44
CA LEU A 5 -1.73 -15.23 -62.23
C LEU A 5 -1.62 -14.20 -61.09
N MET A 6 -2.74 -13.83 -60.45
CA MET A 6 -2.68 -13.05 -59.22
C MET A 6 -2.32 -13.98 -58.08
N VAL A 7 -1.08 -13.86 -57.61
CA VAL A 7 -0.57 -14.48 -56.39
C VAL A 7 -1.24 -13.79 -55.21
N VAL A 8 -2.12 -14.52 -54.51
CA VAL A 8 -2.60 -14.14 -53.19
C VAL A 8 -1.50 -14.48 -52.19
N LEU A 9 -0.77 -13.47 -51.74
CA LEU A 9 0.18 -13.61 -50.63
C LEU A 9 -0.56 -13.29 -49.32
N LEU A 10 -0.60 -14.28 -48.43
CA LEU A 10 -1.00 -14.11 -47.03
C LEU A 10 -0.08 -13.11 -46.33
N ILE A 11 -0.66 -12.18 -45.57
CA ILE A 11 -0.04 -11.67 -44.35
C ILE A 11 -1.00 -11.97 -43.21
N ALA A 12 -0.80 -13.13 -42.58
CA ALA A 12 -1.27 -13.39 -41.24
C ALA A 12 -0.49 -12.45 -40.30
N VAL A 13 -1.16 -11.42 -39.79
CA VAL A 13 -0.58 -10.60 -38.71
C VAL A 13 -0.63 -11.45 -37.45
N CYS A 14 0.47 -12.14 -37.18
CA CYS A 14 0.83 -12.58 -35.84
C CYS A 14 0.90 -11.32 -34.96
N VAL A 15 -0.13 -11.09 -34.15
CA VAL A 15 0.02 -10.25 -32.96
C VAL A 15 0.85 -11.07 -31.98
N ILE A 16 2.16 -10.89 -32.06
CA ILE A 16 3.08 -11.28 -31.01
C ILE A 16 2.68 -10.42 -29.81
N ALA A 17 2.01 -11.04 -28.84
CA ALA A 17 1.88 -10.47 -27.52
C ALA A 17 3.30 -10.38 -26.96
N GLU A 18 3.89 -9.19 -27.02
CA GLU A 18 5.10 -8.88 -26.27
C GLU A 18 4.76 -9.09 -24.79
N GLU A 19 5.23 -10.21 -24.25
CA GLU A 19 5.37 -10.42 -22.82
C GLU A 19 6.32 -9.36 -22.28
N SER A 20 5.78 -8.19 -21.95
CA SER A 20 6.50 -7.17 -21.19
C SER A 20 6.75 -7.74 -19.79
N ALA A 21 7.91 -8.36 -19.60
CA ALA A 21 8.43 -8.74 -18.31
C ALA A 21 8.58 -7.49 -17.44
N TRP A 22 7.78 -7.38 -16.38
CA TRP A 22 7.85 -6.27 -15.44
C TRP A 22 8.92 -6.52 -14.39
N THR A 23 9.77 -5.52 -14.22
CA THR A 23 10.91 -5.52 -13.29
C THR A 23 10.44 -5.13 -11.89
N LEU A 24 10.71 -6.00 -10.91
CA LEU A 24 10.67 -5.66 -9.49
C LEU A 24 11.87 -4.75 -9.18
N THR A 25 11.71 -3.43 -9.30
CA THR A 25 12.73 -2.50 -8.80
C THR A 25 12.55 -2.33 -7.29
N THR A 26 13.42 -2.97 -6.51
CA THR A 26 13.76 -2.52 -5.15
C THR A 26 15.13 -1.86 -5.22
N PRO A 27 15.31 -0.63 -4.70
CA PRO A 27 15.38 -0.48 -3.24
C PRO A 27 14.96 0.92 -2.72
N SER A 28 13.66 1.18 -2.57
CA SER A 28 13.08 2.15 -1.62
C SER A 28 11.56 2.15 -1.81
N PHE A 29 10.83 1.36 -1.04
CA PHE A 29 9.37 1.25 -1.21
C PHE A 29 8.67 2.54 -0.71
N LYS A 30 8.50 3.51 -1.60
CA LYS A 30 7.67 4.72 -1.39
C LYS A 30 6.31 4.68 -2.09
N GLY A 31 5.98 3.63 -2.85
CA GLY A 31 4.64 3.44 -3.42
C GLY A 31 4.45 2.08 -4.09
N VAL A 32 3.23 1.51 -4.01
CA VAL A 32 2.84 0.26 -4.67
C VAL A 32 1.74 0.58 -5.70
N LYS A 33 2.00 0.33 -6.98
CA LYS A 33 1.02 0.44 -8.07
C LYS A 33 0.57 -0.96 -8.50
N VAL A 34 -0.73 -1.25 -8.44
CA VAL A 34 -1.29 -2.56 -8.75
C VAL A 34 -2.09 -2.48 -10.05
N ASN A 35 -1.54 -2.99 -11.16
CA ASN A 35 -2.19 -3.09 -12.47
C ASN A 35 -2.10 -4.51 -13.02
N GLY A 36 -3.24 -5.13 -13.36
CA GLY A 36 -3.33 -6.26 -14.29
C GLY A 36 -3.23 -7.69 -13.72
N SER A 37 -4.35 -8.41 -13.81
CA SER A 37 -4.55 -9.88 -13.81
C SER A 37 -4.12 -10.76 -12.62
N SER A 38 -5.13 -11.52 -12.14
CA SER A 38 -5.08 -12.74 -11.31
C SER A 38 -4.74 -12.59 -9.82
N LEU A 39 -5.80 -12.44 -9.03
CA LEU A 39 -5.87 -12.58 -7.57
C LEU A 39 -5.50 -14.00 -7.05
N LYS A 40 -4.88 -14.88 -7.84
CA LYS A 40 -4.30 -16.13 -7.31
C LYS A 40 -3.08 -15.88 -6.41
N ASN A 41 -2.47 -14.69 -6.49
CA ASN A 41 -1.31 -14.28 -5.70
C ASN A 41 -1.51 -12.92 -4.99
N ALA A 42 -2.75 -12.59 -4.58
CA ALA A 42 -3.07 -11.30 -3.96
C ALA A 42 -2.07 -10.95 -2.83
N PRO A 43 -1.39 -9.80 -2.90
CA PRO A 43 -0.21 -9.56 -2.09
C PRO A 43 -0.62 -9.12 -0.68
N PHE A 44 -0.28 -9.93 0.31
CA PHE A 44 -0.52 -9.65 1.72
C PHE A 44 0.51 -8.64 2.24
N TRP A 45 0.09 -7.39 2.41
CA TRP A 45 0.95 -6.32 2.94
C TRP A 45 0.65 -6.02 4.40
N GLU A 46 1.71 -5.94 5.21
CA GLU A 46 1.67 -5.36 6.55
C GLU A 46 1.54 -3.84 6.45
N PHE A 47 0.69 -3.27 7.29
CA PHE A 47 0.34 -1.85 7.24
C PHE A 47 1.55 -0.90 7.32
N GLU A 48 2.60 -1.31 8.05
CA GLU A 48 3.82 -0.53 8.31
C GLU A 48 4.80 -0.45 7.12
N ARG A 49 4.47 -1.06 5.97
CA ARG A 49 5.41 -1.21 4.84
C ARG A 49 5.00 -0.45 3.58
N PHE A 50 3.94 0.34 3.60
CA PHE A 50 3.50 1.10 2.44
C PHE A 50 3.27 2.57 2.81
N ASN A 51 3.66 3.48 1.92
CA ASN A 51 3.31 4.90 2.05
C ASN A 51 2.17 5.28 1.08
N GLN A 52 1.95 4.47 0.04
CA GLN A 52 0.94 4.70 -0.98
C GLN A 52 0.52 3.39 -1.67
N ILE A 53 -0.78 3.26 -1.93
CA ILE A 53 -1.38 2.22 -2.76
C ILE A 53 -2.26 2.85 -3.82
N GLU A 54 -1.97 2.53 -5.07
CA GLU A 54 -2.76 2.91 -6.24
C GLU A 54 -3.26 1.63 -6.93
N THR A 55 -4.57 1.48 -6.99
CA THR A 55 -5.23 0.36 -7.66
C THR A 55 -5.75 0.80 -9.03
N GLY A 56 -5.47 0.04 -10.08
CA GLY A 56 -6.16 0.16 -11.36
C GLY A 56 -7.36 -0.79 -11.40
N ASN A 57 -7.31 -1.80 -12.27
CA ASN A 57 -8.41 -2.75 -12.49
C ASN A 57 -8.55 -3.86 -11.44
N THR A 58 -7.74 -3.83 -10.37
CA THR A 58 -7.69 -4.84 -9.31
C THR A 58 -7.87 -4.20 -7.94
N GLU A 59 -8.39 -4.96 -6.98
CA GLU A 59 -8.51 -4.52 -5.59
C GLU A 59 -7.26 -4.89 -4.78
N ALA A 60 -7.02 -4.19 -3.67
CA ALA A 60 -5.95 -4.51 -2.72
C ALA A 60 -6.52 -4.72 -1.31
N MET A 61 -5.83 -5.56 -0.53
CA MET A 61 -6.19 -5.89 0.84
C MET A 61 -4.99 -5.68 1.75
N ILE A 62 -5.20 -4.98 2.85
CA ILE A 62 -4.16 -4.64 3.84
C ILE A 62 -4.73 -4.91 5.22
N PHE A 63 -3.88 -5.35 6.14
CA PHE A 63 -4.28 -5.53 7.51
C PHE A 63 -3.14 -5.28 8.49
N LYS A 64 -3.53 -4.88 9.69
CA LYS A 64 -2.74 -4.95 10.91
C LYS A 64 -3.54 -5.85 11.85
N THR A 65 -3.07 -7.08 12.04
CA THR A 65 -3.80 -8.14 12.76
C THR A 65 -4.31 -7.64 14.11
N GLY A 66 -5.62 -7.76 14.35
CA GLY A 66 -6.25 -7.33 15.61
C GLY A 66 -6.46 -5.82 15.76
N HIS A 67 -6.09 -5.02 14.76
CA HIS A 67 -6.18 -3.56 14.81
C HIS A 67 -7.06 -2.99 13.69
N LEU A 68 -6.68 -3.25 12.44
CA LEU A 68 -7.28 -2.60 11.28
C LEU A 68 -7.25 -3.54 10.06
N TYR A 69 -8.34 -3.51 9.29
CA TYR A 69 -8.43 -4.14 7.99
C TYR A 69 -8.87 -3.09 6.97
N LEU A 70 -8.17 -3.05 5.84
CA LEU A 70 -8.43 -2.14 4.74
C LEU A 70 -8.64 -2.95 3.46
N LYS A 71 -9.77 -2.72 2.80
CA LYS A 71 -9.98 -3.10 1.41
C LYS A 71 -9.95 -1.85 0.56
N VAL A 72 -9.01 -1.78 -0.38
CA VAL A 72 -8.88 -0.71 -1.37
C VAL A 72 -9.50 -1.22 -2.67
N PHE A 73 -10.56 -0.57 -3.13
CA PHE A 73 -11.27 -0.98 -4.33
C PHE A 73 -10.48 -0.62 -5.59
N LYS A 74 -10.97 -1.02 -6.76
CA LYS A 74 -10.39 -0.64 -8.06
C LYS A 74 -10.37 0.88 -8.23
N ASN A 75 -9.46 1.40 -9.04
CA ASN A 75 -9.33 2.81 -9.38
C ASN A 75 -9.26 3.75 -8.16
N SER A 76 -8.57 3.32 -7.12
CA SER A 76 -8.49 4.01 -5.83
C SER A 76 -7.04 4.34 -5.47
N LEU A 77 -6.87 5.48 -4.81
CA LEU A 77 -5.57 5.96 -4.36
C LEU A 77 -5.64 6.25 -2.87
N VAL A 78 -4.82 5.52 -2.12
CA VAL A 78 -4.71 5.64 -0.67
C VAL A 78 -3.27 5.95 -0.32
N ARG A 79 -3.06 6.87 0.61
CA ARG A 79 -1.75 7.14 1.21
C ARG A 79 -1.78 6.81 2.69
N TYR A 80 -0.63 6.44 3.21
CA TYR A 80 -0.44 6.21 4.63
C TYR A 80 0.87 6.87 5.06
N ASN A 81 0.81 7.59 6.17
CA ASN A 81 1.97 7.95 6.96
C ASN A 81 1.67 7.54 8.41
N ASP A 82 2.69 7.24 9.21
CA ASP A 82 2.66 6.68 10.57
C ASP A 82 1.30 6.69 11.32
N SER A 83 0.60 7.83 11.38
CA SER A 83 -0.69 7.98 12.04
C SER A 83 -1.89 8.37 11.15
N VAL A 84 -1.72 8.65 9.85
CA VAL A 84 -2.80 9.14 8.97
C VAL A 84 -3.02 8.22 7.77
N LEU A 85 -4.24 7.69 7.66
CA LEU A 85 -4.76 7.00 6.49
C LEU A 85 -5.51 8.00 5.61
N GLN A 86 -4.98 8.29 4.42
CA GLN A 86 -5.54 9.28 3.50
C GLN A 86 -6.21 8.61 2.31
N LEU A 87 -7.50 8.89 2.08
CA LEU A 87 -8.20 8.55 0.84
C LEU A 87 -8.07 9.73 -0.14
N VAL A 88 -7.20 9.59 -1.15
CA VAL A 88 -6.97 10.64 -2.16
C VAL A 88 -8.03 10.59 -3.27
N SER A 89 -8.44 9.39 -3.67
CA SER A 89 -9.53 9.19 -4.64
C SER A 89 -10.03 7.74 -4.63
N GLY A 90 -11.24 7.52 -5.12
CA GLY A 90 -11.84 6.19 -5.26
C GLY A 90 -12.50 5.74 -3.97
N ARG A 91 -12.45 4.45 -3.67
CA ARG A 91 -13.25 3.83 -2.61
C ARG A 91 -12.40 2.92 -1.73
N ILE A 92 -12.69 2.93 -0.43
CA ILE A 92 -12.12 2.01 0.56
C ILE A 92 -13.20 1.50 1.51
N TYR A 93 -12.97 0.31 2.04
CA TYR A 93 -13.68 -0.19 3.21
C TYR A 93 -12.68 -0.35 4.35
N VAL A 94 -13.08 0.12 5.52
CA VAL A 94 -12.29 0.08 6.76
C VAL A 94 -13.07 -0.72 7.79
N LYS A 95 -12.40 -1.71 8.39
CA LYS A 95 -12.85 -2.40 9.59
C LYS A 95 -11.82 -2.18 10.68
N ALA A 96 -12.19 -1.46 11.72
CA ALA A 96 -11.34 -1.10 12.84
C ALA A 96 -11.78 -1.85 14.10
N GLU A 97 -10.88 -2.66 14.65
CA GLU A 97 -11.09 -3.32 15.95
C GLU A 97 -10.47 -2.46 17.07
N ALA A 98 -9.25 -1.97 16.84
CA ALA A 98 -8.53 -1.06 17.72
C ALA A 98 -7.46 -0.30 16.93
N THR A 99 -7.53 1.02 16.86
CA THR A 99 -6.61 1.83 16.06
C THR A 99 -6.46 3.25 16.60
N ASP A 100 -5.27 3.83 16.45
CA ASP A 100 -4.99 5.24 16.75
C ASP A 100 -4.87 6.09 15.49
N LEU A 101 -5.30 5.55 14.35
CA LEU A 101 -5.18 6.21 13.07
C LEU A 101 -6.20 7.33 12.92
N THR A 102 -5.75 8.40 12.28
CA THR A 102 -6.60 9.45 11.74
C THR A 102 -6.96 9.09 10.31
N PHE A 103 -8.25 9.07 9.98
CA PHE A 103 -8.72 9.05 8.62
C PHE A 103 -8.76 10.46 8.06
N GLN A 104 -8.31 10.63 6.83
CA GLN A 104 -8.33 11.92 6.15
C GLN A 104 -8.81 11.79 4.70
N VAL A 105 -9.71 12.67 4.30
CA VAL A 105 -9.97 13.02 2.90
C VAL A 105 -9.39 14.41 2.71
N PRO A 106 -8.30 14.58 1.93
CA PRO A 106 -7.61 15.86 1.84
C PRO A 106 -8.56 17.02 1.55
N THR A 107 -8.43 18.12 2.30
CA THR A 107 -9.26 19.33 2.17
C THR A 107 -10.69 19.24 2.72
N PHE A 108 -11.22 18.03 2.98
CA PHE A 108 -12.61 17.88 3.37
C PHE A 108 -12.81 17.34 4.79
N PHE A 109 -12.12 16.26 5.15
CA PHE A 109 -12.40 15.57 6.41
C PHE A 109 -11.11 15.10 7.06
N LYS A 110 -11.05 15.18 8.39
CA LYS A 110 -9.97 14.63 9.18
C LYS A 110 -10.50 14.23 10.55
N PHE A 111 -10.55 12.94 10.85
CA PHE A 111 -11.07 12.47 12.13
C PHE A 111 -10.37 11.19 12.59
N ARG A 112 -10.38 10.94 13.90
CA ARG A 112 -9.83 9.71 14.47
C ARG A 112 -10.76 8.54 14.18
N ILE A 113 -10.21 7.45 13.66
CA ILE A 113 -10.98 6.22 13.44
C ILE A 113 -11.29 5.60 14.80
N THR A 114 -12.57 5.42 15.10
CA THR A 114 -13.02 4.64 16.27
C THR A 114 -13.35 3.20 15.84
N PRO A 115 -13.37 2.23 16.78
CA PRO A 115 -13.74 0.86 16.45
C PRO A 115 -15.10 0.80 15.74
N GLY A 116 -15.19 0.04 14.66
CA GLY A 116 -16.35 0.00 13.77
C GLY A 116 -15.99 -0.28 12.33
N ASP A 117 -17.02 -0.41 11.50
CA ASP A 117 -16.90 -0.69 10.08
C ASP A 117 -17.49 0.48 9.31
N PHE A 118 -16.75 1.02 8.36
CA PHE A 118 -17.26 2.04 7.46
C PHE A 118 -16.68 1.90 6.06
N LEU A 119 -17.39 2.48 5.11
CA LEU A 119 -16.96 2.62 3.73
C LEU A 119 -16.84 4.09 3.42
N ALA A 120 -15.76 4.46 2.74
CA ALA A 120 -15.52 5.82 2.29
C ALA A 120 -15.29 5.82 0.78
N GLU A 121 -15.92 6.74 0.09
CA GLU A 121 -15.73 6.98 -1.34
C GLU A 121 -15.48 8.46 -1.57
N HIS A 122 -14.49 8.79 -2.39
CA HIS A 122 -14.14 10.15 -2.72
C HIS A 122 -13.94 10.31 -4.21
N ASP A 123 -14.77 11.17 -4.81
CA ASP A 123 -14.63 11.60 -6.20
C ASP A 123 -13.92 12.95 -6.25
N LEU A 124 -12.68 12.94 -6.72
CA LEU A 124 -11.85 14.13 -6.85
C LEU A 124 -12.36 15.10 -7.93
N LYS A 125 -13.07 14.60 -8.94
CA LYS A 125 -13.64 15.42 -10.02
C LYS A 125 -14.94 16.06 -9.59
N ALA A 126 -15.84 15.27 -9.00
CA ALA A 126 -17.13 15.76 -8.51
C ALA A 126 -17.03 16.52 -7.18
N LYS A 127 -15.84 16.56 -6.55
CA LYS A 127 -15.59 17.19 -5.24
C LYS A 127 -16.58 16.70 -4.19
N SER A 128 -16.81 15.38 -4.18
CA SER A 128 -17.79 14.74 -3.30
C SER A 128 -17.14 13.62 -2.50
N THR A 129 -17.68 13.39 -1.31
CA THR A 129 -17.26 12.32 -0.42
C THR A 129 -18.49 11.64 0.16
N MET A 130 -18.52 10.32 0.11
CA MET A 130 -19.56 9.51 0.70
C MET A 130 -18.97 8.68 1.84
N PHE A 131 -19.71 8.62 2.94
CA PHE A 131 -19.47 7.70 4.04
C PHE A 131 -20.67 6.78 4.22
N GLU A 132 -20.45 5.48 4.29
CA GLU A 132 -21.45 4.51 4.76
C GLU A 132 -20.96 3.94 6.09
N ILE A 133 -21.68 4.21 7.17
CA ILE A 133 -21.34 3.75 8.51
C ILE A 133 -22.06 2.43 8.75
N LEU A 134 -21.31 1.34 8.73
CA LEU A 134 -21.85 -0.02 8.69
C LEU A 134 -22.00 -0.61 10.08
N SER A 135 -21.06 -0.34 10.99
CA SER A 135 -21.19 -0.71 12.39
C SER A 135 -20.48 0.29 13.29
N LYS A 136 -21.12 0.60 14.42
CA LYS A 136 -20.69 1.58 15.44
C LYS A 136 -20.59 3.03 14.90
N PRO A 137 -21.07 4.03 15.66
CA PRO A 137 -20.90 5.44 15.31
C PRO A 137 -19.43 5.85 15.12
N GLN A 138 -19.17 6.61 14.06
CA GLN A 138 -17.96 7.39 13.85
C GLN A 138 -18.25 8.87 14.14
N VAL A 139 -17.25 9.61 14.60
CA VAL A 139 -17.33 11.07 14.72
C VAL A 139 -16.57 11.68 13.56
N VAL A 140 -17.29 12.25 12.60
CA VAL A 140 -16.70 12.85 11.40
C VAL A 140 -16.49 14.34 11.64
N GLN A 141 -15.28 14.82 11.43
CA GLN A 141 -14.90 16.22 11.55
C GLN A 141 -14.50 16.75 10.17
N ILE A 142 -15.06 17.90 9.80
CA ILE A 142 -14.64 18.63 8.59
C ILE A 142 -13.24 19.20 8.86
N ASP A 143 -12.34 19.06 7.89
CA ASP A 143 -10.96 19.52 8.06
C ASP A 143 -10.96 21.04 8.35
N SER A 144 -10.17 21.44 9.35
CA SER A 144 -10.12 22.81 9.85
C SER A 144 -11.41 23.39 10.47
N ASP A 145 -12.43 22.56 10.70
CA ASP A 145 -13.62 22.92 11.45
C ASP A 145 -13.61 22.23 12.82
N ASP A 146 -13.94 22.94 13.88
CA ASP A 146 -14.00 22.36 15.23
C ASP A 146 -15.35 21.64 15.47
N ARG A 147 -16.31 21.76 14.54
CA ARG A 147 -17.58 21.05 14.62
C ARG A 147 -17.41 19.57 14.28
N GLU A 148 -17.88 18.74 15.21
CA GLU A 148 -17.94 17.30 15.07
C GLU A 148 -19.36 16.85 14.70
N MET A 149 -19.47 15.91 13.76
CA MET A 149 -20.71 15.27 13.37
C MET A 149 -20.69 13.81 13.80
N SER A 150 -21.48 13.50 14.83
CA SER A 150 -21.69 12.11 15.22
C SER A 150 -22.55 11.40 14.17
N THR A 151 -22.04 10.30 13.65
CA THR A 151 -22.76 9.49 12.66
C THR A 151 -23.63 8.43 13.36
N LEU A 152 -24.66 7.95 12.67
CA LEU A 152 -25.44 6.82 13.16
C LEU A 152 -25.07 5.57 12.36
N GLU A 153 -25.20 4.41 13.00
CA GLU A 153 -25.08 3.13 12.31
C GLU A 153 -26.12 3.00 11.19
N ALA A 154 -25.80 2.22 10.16
CA ALA A 154 -26.62 1.99 8.99
C ALA A 154 -27.00 3.28 8.21
N THR A 155 -26.16 4.31 8.31
CA THR A 155 -26.38 5.60 7.65
C THR A 155 -25.40 5.81 6.51
N LYS A 156 -25.92 6.35 5.41
CA LYS A 156 -25.13 6.89 4.31
C LYS A 156 -25.15 8.42 4.38
N LEU A 157 -23.97 9.01 4.41
CA LEU A 157 -23.77 10.46 4.35
C LEU A 157 -23.08 10.79 3.03
N VAL A 158 -23.66 11.70 2.26
CA VAL A 158 -23.08 12.21 1.03
C VAL A 158 -22.79 13.69 1.22
N PHE A 159 -21.54 14.06 0.99
CA PHE A 159 -21.06 15.43 1.08
C PHE A 159 -20.66 15.88 -0.31
N GLN A 160 -21.15 17.04 -0.74
CA GLN A 160 -20.78 17.66 -2.01
C GLN A 160 -20.31 19.08 -1.76
N ALA A 161 -19.13 19.42 -2.30
CA ALA A 161 -18.65 20.79 -2.25
C ALA A 161 -19.53 21.73 -3.09
N GLU A 162 -19.84 22.89 -2.54
CA GLU A 162 -20.46 23.97 -3.30
C GLU A 162 -19.42 24.60 -4.23
N LEU A 163 -19.78 24.82 -5.50
CA LEU A 163 -18.89 25.36 -6.51
C LEU A 163 -19.37 26.75 -6.93
N VAL A 164 -18.44 27.71 -6.98
CA VAL A 164 -18.63 29.06 -7.52
C VAL A 164 -17.53 29.28 -8.56
N ASP A 165 -17.94 29.60 -9.79
CA ASP A 165 -17.02 29.77 -10.94
C ASP A 165 -16.09 28.56 -11.21
N GLY A 166 -16.53 27.35 -10.83
CA GLY A 166 -15.77 26.11 -11.00
C GLY A 166 -14.80 25.79 -9.86
N ASP A 167 -14.65 26.69 -8.89
CA ASP A 167 -13.83 26.50 -7.70
C ASP A 167 -14.69 26.21 -6.46
N ILE A 168 -14.08 25.57 -5.46
CA ILE A 168 -14.76 25.27 -4.19
C ILE A 168 -15.06 26.60 -3.47
N ALA A 169 -16.31 26.78 -3.06
CA ALA A 169 -16.70 27.88 -2.20
C ALA A 169 -16.23 27.62 -0.76
N TYR A 170 -15.73 28.67 -0.11
CA TYR A 170 -15.24 28.60 1.28
C TYR A 170 -15.97 29.59 2.16
N ASP A 171 -16.22 29.20 3.40
CA ASP A 171 -16.51 30.11 4.50
C ASP A 171 -15.20 30.53 5.17
N PHE A 172 -15.09 31.81 5.52
CA PHE A 172 -13.97 32.36 6.27
C PHE A 172 -14.33 32.39 7.75
N LEU A 173 -13.55 31.69 8.57
CA LEU A 173 -13.60 31.82 10.02
C LEU A 173 -12.61 32.88 10.50
N LEU A 174 -12.73 33.24 11.78
CA LEU A 174 -11.72 34.02 12.50
C LEU A 174 -10.34 33.35 12.38
N ASN A 175 -9.28 34.16 12.29
CA ASN A 175 -7.88 33.73 12.06
C ASN A 175 -7.57 33.19 10.65
N ASP A 176 -8.21 33.72 9.60
CA ASP A 176 -7.94 33.40 8.19
C ASP A 176 -8.10 31.91 7.82
N ARG A 177 -8.83 31.14 8.63
CA ARG A 177 -9.13 29.74 8.35
C ARG A 177 -10.26 29.65 7.34
N LYS A 178 -10.04 28.89 6.26
CA LYS A 178 -11.05 28.61 5.22
C LYS A 178 -11.66 27.23 5.45
N ILE A 179 -12.99 27.15 5.47
CA ILE A 179 -13.74 25.90 5.57
C ILE A 179 -14.51 25.69 4.27
N PRO A 180 -14.40 24.53 3.61
CA PRO A 180 -15.18 24.27 2.40
C PRO A 180 -16.67 24.27 2.71
N LYS A 181 -17.47 24.94 1.88
CA LYS A 181 -18.92 24.84 1.93
C LYS A 181 -19.34 23.47 1.41
N LEU A 182 -19.96 22.66 2.27
CA LEU A 182 -20.41 21.32 1.96
C LEU A 182 -21.92 21.22 2.13
N LYS A 183 -22.60 20.69 1.12
CA LYS A 183 -23.98 20.22 1.24
C LYS A 183 -23.95 18.76 1.69
N MET A 184 -24.63 18.47 2.80
CA MET A 184 -24.74 17.12 3.34
C MET A 184 -26.14 16.57 3.08
N GLU A 185 -26.19 15.37 2.51
CA GLU A 185 -27.39 14.56 2.42
C GLU A 185 -27.26 13.30 3.28
N LYS A 186 -28.34 12.96 3.98
CA LYS A 186 -28.41 11.78 4.84
C LYS A 186 -29.42 10.79 4.28
N HIS A 187 -28.95 9.59 4.02
CA HIS A 187 -29.72 8.48 3.44
C HIS A 187 -29.60 7.23 4.33
N LYS A 188 -30.53 6.28 4.17
CA LYS A 188 -30.37 4.92 4.71
C LYS A 188 -29.48 4.11 3.76
N ILE A 189 -28.79 3.11 4.29
CA ILE A 189 -28.02 2.18 3.47
C ILE A 189 -28.98 1.16 2.84
N ASP A 190 -29.07 1.13 1.51
CA ASP A 190 -29.96 0.22 0.79
C ASP A 190 -29.46 -1.24 0.81
N LYS A 191 -28.14 -1.43 0.63
CA LYS A 191 -27.48 -2.74 0.63
C LYS A 191 -26.11 -2.63 1.28
N PRO A 192 -25.97 -2.96 2.58
CA PRO A 192 -24.69 -2.86 3.25
C PRO A 192 -23.70 -3.84 2.63
N LEU A 193 -22.50 -3.35 2.33
CA LEU A 193 -21.39 -4.23 1.97
C LEU A 193 -20.93 -4.98 3.22
N LEU A 194 -21.47 -6.18 3.43
CA LEU A 194 -20.99 -7.10 4.45
C LEU A 194 -19.81 -7.89 3.87
N LEU A 195 -18.61 -7.59 4.37
CA LEU A 195 -17.48 -8.49 4.15
C LEU A 195 -17.70 -9.75 4.98
N ASP A 196 -17.71 -10.91 4.32
CA ASP A 196 -17.75 -12.20 5.01
C ASP A 196 -16.46 -12.36 5.82
N THR A 197 -16.57 -12.12 7.12
CA THR A 197 -15.47 -12.17 8.07
C THR A 197 -14.87 -13.58 8.19
N ASN A 198 -15.60 -14.64 7.87
CA ASN A 198 -15.11 -16.01 7.91
C ASN A 198 -14.22 -16.33 6.69
N LEU A 199 -14.65 -15.93 5.50
CA LEU A 199 -13.81 -15.99 4.29
C LEU A 199 -12.55 -15.12 4.44
N TRP A 200 -12.68 -13.99 5.11
CA TRP A 200 -11.60 -13.05 5.37
C TRP A 200 -10.56 -13.57 6.36
N THR A 201 -11.01 -14.00 7.54
CA THR A 201 -10.13 -14.49 8.61
C THR A 201 -9.43 -15.78 8.21
N SER A 202 -10.10 -16.65 7.46
CA SER A 202 -9.49 -17.88 6.93
C SER A 202 -8.43 -17.57 5.86
N SER A 203 -8.64 -16.57 5.00
CA SER A 203 -7.66 -16.14 4.01
C SER A 203 -6.43 -15.49 4.67
N VAL A 204 -6.65 -14.65 5.69
CA VAL A 204 -5.56 -14.04 6.49
C VAL A 204 -4.79 -15.10 7.27
N LYS A 205 -5.47 -16.06 7.93
CA LYS A 205 -4.82 -17.17 8.63
C LYS A 205 -3.99 -18.03 7.68
N LYS A 206 -4.55 -18.41 6.52
CA LYS A 206 -3.83 -19.17 5.49
C LYS A 206 -2.59 -18.41 4.98
N ALA A 207 -2.69 -17.10 4.79
CA ALA A 207 -1.57 -16.27 4.37
C ALA A 207 -0.47 -16.14 5.43
N ALA A 208 -0.87 -15.93 6.69
CA ALA A 208 0.06 -15.89 7.82
C ALA A 208 0.76 -17.24 8.01
N GLU A 209 0.04 -18.35 7.86
CA GLU A 209 0.59 -19.71 7.90
C GLU A 209 1.50 -20.01 6.70
N ALA A 210 1.13 -19.57 5.51
CA ALA A 210 1.96 -19.70 4.31
C ALA A 210 3.27 -18.90 4.45
N LYS A 211 3.24 -17.69 5.01
CA LYS A 211 4.45 -16.93 5.36
C LYS A 211 5.28 -17.64 6.43
N LYS A 212 4.67 -18.15 7.51
CA LYS A 212 5.39 -18.96 8.51
C LYS A 212 6.07 -20.18 7.87
N LYS A 213 5.41 -20.83 6.90
CA LYS A 213 5.97 -21.95 6.13
C LYS A 213 7.06 -21.51 5.14
N GLN A 214 6.96 -20.33 4.53
CA GLN A 214 8.00 -19.77 3.65
C GLN A 214 9.25 -19.34 4.45
N VAL A 215 9.09 -18.73 5.61
CA VAL A 215 10.20 -18.42 6.52
C VAL A 215 10.88 -19.71 7.01
N LYS A 216 10.08 -20.75 7.32
CA LYS A 216 10.63 -22.08 7.63
C LYS A 216 11.30 -22.76 6.43
N LYS A 217 10.77 -22.63 5.20
CA LYS A 217 11.43 -23.14 3.98
C LYS A 217 12.72 -22.38 3.65
N ALA A 218 12.77 -21.07 3.86
CA ALA A 218 13.99 -20.28 3.73
C ALA A 218 15.05 -20.66 4.79
N ALA A 219 14.63 -21.17 5.95
CA ALA A 219 15.53 -21.78 6.94
C ALA A 219 15.95 -23.21 6.59
N ILE A 220 15.16 -23.95 5.80
CA ILE A 220 15.44 -25.32 5.34
C ILE A 220 16.33 -25.33 4.08
N ASP A 221 16.37 -24.27 3.27
CA ASP A 221 17.35 -24.09 2.17
C ASP A 221 18.72 -23.58 2.71
N SER A 222 19.05 -23.94 3.96
CA SER A 222 20.31 -23.62 4.64
C SER A 222 21.51 -24.41 4.12
N SER A 223 21.30 -25.33 3.18
CA SER A 223 22.38 -26.07 2.50
C SER A 223 23.20 -25.20 1.55
N LYS A 224 22.69 -24.03 1.13
CA LYS A 224 23.41 -23.10 0.23
C LYS A 224 24.29 -22.10 0.99
N TYR A 225 23.96 -21.79 2.24
CA TYR A 225 24.65 -20.77 3.03
C TYR A 225 25.70 -21.43 3.91
N ILE A 226 26.97 -21.19 3.60
CA ILE A 226 28.09 -21.68 4.41
C ILE A 226 28.42 -20.71 5.55
N CYS A 227 28.24 -19.39 5.34
CA CYS A 227 28.41 -18.40 6.40
C CYS A 227 27.09 -18.10 7.11
N LYS A 228 27.16 -17.96 8.44
CA LYS A 228 26.01 -17.67 9.31
C LYS A 228 26.12 -16.28 9.94
N ASN A 229 24.99 -15.68 10.29
CA ASN A 229 24.87 -14.38 10.98
C ASN A 229 25.70 -13.24 10.35
N PRO A 230 25.29 -12.69 9.19
CA PRO A 230 24.13 -13.06 8.36
C PRO A 230 24.41 -14.29 7.49
N ASN A 231 23.35 -14.86 6.90
CA ASN A 231 23.48 -16.01 5.98
C ASN A 231 24.14 -15.57 4.67
N GLY A 232 25.23 -16.22 4.27
CA GLY A 232 26.01 -15.91 3.06
C GLY A 232 26.53 -17.17 2.35
N VAL A 233 26.64 -17.07 1.03
CA VAL A 233 27.30 -18.10 0.19
C VAL A 233 28.80 -17.81 0.09
N LEU A 234 29.58 -18.76 -0.45
CA LEU A 234 31.00 -18.54 -0.71
C LEU A 234 31.24 -17.25 -1.50
N SER A 235 32.23 -16.46 -1.06
CA SER A 235 32.59 -15.16 -1.66
C SER A 235 31.52 -14.06 -1.59
N ALA A 236 30.42 -14.28 -0.86
CA ALA A 236 29.50 -13.19 -0.52
C ALA A 236 30.18 -12.18 0.42
N CYS A 237 29.71 -10.93 0.37
CA CYS A 237 30.21 -9.86 1.23
C CYS A 237 29.15 -9.38 2.23
N ALA A 238 29.52 -9.29 3.51
CA ALA A 238 28.72 -8.70 4.56
C ALA A 238 29.32 -7.36 5.00
N PHE A 239 28.47 -6.35 5.17
CA PHE A 239 28.87 -5.02 5.60
C PHE A 239 28.26 -4.71 6.97
N VAL A 240 29.03 -4.02 7.81
CA VAL A 240 28.56 -3.52 9.11
C VAL A 240 29.30 -2.25 9.46
N GLN A 241 28.59 -1.33 10.10
CA GLN A 241 29.18 -0.17 10.74
C GLN A 241 29.68 -0.56 12.14
N GLU A 242 30.99 -0.52 12.35
CA GLU A 242 31.59 -0.63 13.68
C GLU A 242 32.26 0.70 14.00
N SER A 243 31.81 1.35 15.08
CA SER A 243 32.28 2.68 15.50
C SER A 243 32.10 3.75 14.40
N GLN A 244 33.20 4.14 13.74
CA GLN A 244 33.27 5.17 12.70
C GLN A 244 33.84 4.60 11.38
N GLN A 245 33.76 3.28 11.19
CA GLN A 245 34.28 2.62 10.00
C GLN A 245 33.22 1.69 9.43
N CYS A 246 33.20 1.60 8.11
CA CYS A 246 32.42 0.56 7.45
C CYS A 246 33.33 -0.63 7.18
N ILE A 247 32.92 -1.80 7.64
CA ILE A 247 33.72 -3.01 7.49
C ILE A 247 32.99 -3.95 6.56
N ARG A 248 33.69 -4.40 5.53
CA ARG A 248 33.29 -5.50 4.67
C ARG A 248 33.99 -6.77 5.13
N TYR A 249 33.22 -7.84 5.32
CA TYR A 249 33.70 -9.19 5.54
C TYR A 249 33.37 -10.03 4.30
N SER A 250 34.31 -10.83 3.80
CA SER A 250 34.02 -11.86 2.79
C SER A 250 33.81 -13.23 3.45
N CYS A 251 32.87 -13.99 2.92
CA CYS A 251 32.59 -15.37 3.32
C CYS A 251 33.61 -16.33 2.69
N ASN A 252 34.29 -17.13 3.52
CA ASN A 252 35.28 -18.12 3.07
C ASN A 252 34.71 -19.54 2.95
N LEU A 253 35.52 -20.48 2.45
CA LEU A 253 35.15 -21.91 2.28
C LEU A 253 34.80 -22.61 3.60
N SER A 254 35.33 -22.13 4.73
CA SER A 254 35.05 -22.67 6.07
C SER A 254 33.72 -22.16 6.65
N GLY A 255 33.00 -21.28 5.94
CA GLY A 255 31.76 -20.69 6.45
C GLY A 255 31.98 -19.55 7.44
N GLU A 256 33.13 -18.89 7.40
CA GLU A 256 33.48 -17.80 8.31
C GLU A 256 33.61 -16.46 7.58
N TRP A 257 33.23 -15.39 8.29
CA TRP A 257 33.39 -14.01 7.88
C TRP A 257 34.78 -13.50 8.30
N THR A 258 35.77 -13.54 7.41
CA THR A 258 37.19 -13.35 7.80
C THR A 258 37.92 -12.24 7.06
N GLN A 259 37.71 -12.07 5.75
CA GLN A 259 38.44 -11.07 4.96
C GLN A 259 37.89 -9.66 5.22
N ARG A 260 38.49 -8.98 6.19
CA ARG A 260 38.10 -7.66 6.66
C ARG A 260 38.69 -6.57 5.75
N THR A 261 37.85 -5.83 5.04
CA THR A 261 38.23 -4.60 4.34
C THR A 261 37.58 -3.41 5.06
N VAL A 262 38.38 -2.41 5.40
CA VAL A 262 37.93 -1.23 6.14
C VAL A 262 37.76 -0.07 5.16
N PHE A 263 36.60 0.58 5.23
CA PHE A 263 36.27 1.79 4.49
C PHE A 263 36.04 2.94 5.47
N LEU A 264 36.29 4.17 5.00
CA LEU A 264 35.85 5.38 5.70
C LEU A 264 34.33 5.35 5.89
N LYS A 265 33.86 6.00 6.95
CA LYS A 265 32.43 6.07 7.25
C LYS A 265 31.68 6.64 6.06
N SER A 266 30.76 5.84 5.51
CA SER A 266 29.81 6.24 4.48
C SER A 266 28.41 6.16 5.06
N GLU A 267 27.53 7.08 4.68
CA GLU A 267 26.10 7.04 5.01
C GLU A 267 25.42 5.79 4.45
N LEU A 268 26.01 5.18 3.42
CA LEU A 268 25.55 3.93 2.84
C LEU A 268 25.84 2.72 3.73
N CYS A 269 26.72 2.86 4.75
CA CYS A 269 27.08 1.73 5.61
C CYS A 269 25.91 1.32 6.53
N PRO A 270 25.56 0.02 6.60
CA PRO A 270 24.42 -0.42 7.36
C PRO A 270 24.79 -0.56 8.84
N LYS A 271 23.91 -0.06 9.71
CA LYS A 271 24.09 -0.15 11.18
C LYS A 271 24.11 -1.59 11.71
N MET A 272 23.45 -2.51 11.02
CA MET A 272 23.45 -3.94 11.33
C MET A 272 24.15 -4.73 10.23
N LYS A 273 24.85 -5.82 10.60
CA LYS A 273 25.59 -6.67 9.66
C LYS A 273 24.64 -7.28 8.62
N MET A 274 24.83 -6.96 7.34
CA MET A 274 23.98 -7.45 6.25
C MET A 274 24.78 -7.81 5.00
N VAL A 275 24.29 -8.77 4.21
CA VAL A 275 24.91 -9.19 2.95
C VAL A 275 24.50 -8.24 1.81
N LYS A 276 25.49 -7.79 1.03
CA LYS A 276 25.35 -6.92 -0.15
C LYS A 276 26.38 -7.31 -1.21
N ASP A 277 26.26 -6.74 -2.41
CA ASP A 277 27.29 -6.86 -3.43
C ASP A 277 28.64 -6.36 -2.90
N CYS A 278 29.73 -7.08 -3.22
CA CYS A 278 31.06 -6.75 -2.73
C CYS A 278 31.57 -5.37 -3.16
N GLU A 279 30.96 -4.79 -4.21
CA GLU A 279 31.23 -3.48 -4.79
C GLU A 279 30.25 -2.38 -4.31
N TRP A 280 29.39 -2.68 -3.35
CA TRP A 280 28.30 -1.79 -2.97
C TRP A 280 28.76 -0.41 -2.44
N ILE A 281 29.95 -0.33 -1.85
CA ILE A 281 30.53 0.92 -1.29
C ILE A 281 31.53 1.57 -2.27
N SER A 282 31.87 0.91 -3.38
CA SER A 282 32.79 1.45 -4.40
C SER A 282 32.07 2.17 -5.56
N LYS A 283 30.78 2.47 -5.42
CA LYS A 283 29.98 3.27 -6.36
C LYS A 283 29.52 4.57 -5.75
#